data_AF-A0AAW7IYM3-F1
#
_entry.id   AF-A0AAW7IYM3-F1
#
_cell.length_a   1.000
_cell.length_b   1.000
_cell.length_c   1.000
_cell.angle_alpha   90.00
_cell.angle_beta   90.00
_cell.angle_gamma   90.00
#
_symmetry.space_group_name_H-M   'P 1'
#
loop_
_entity.id
_entity.type
_entity.pdbx_description
1 polymer ?
#
loop_
_entity_poly.entity_id
_entity_poly.type
_entity_poly.pdbx_seq_one_letter_code
_entity_poly.pdbx_strand_id
1 'polypeptide(L)'
;AGGLTSFIVFIMTMIVLAVLALICVTAMANSAWAVFSIGMTIPIALLMGIYLKYIRPGHVNEISAIGFILLLVAIFGGRWVSESSFAHIFMLSPTALVWWVMGYTFIAAIIPAWILLTPRDYLSMFMKIGTIAVLAIAVVGVRPDVTIPALTNFAHNTDGPAFAGSLFPFLFVTIACGALSGFHVMMSSGTTPHLIAKESQTRMIGYGGMLFESFVAIMALVAAISLNPGIYYSMNTPQASIQKLAASSYQADKSAEYNAAKAIPNVAMMPDGSKLSIDWEGTTGEKALEQVAKDVGEQSIVSRTGGAPTLAVSMSNILHKVPLIGGTN
;
A
#
# COMPACT_ATOMS: atom_id res chain seq x y z
N ALA A 1 9.17 5.74 -35.43
CA ALA A 1 9.56 5.23 -34.10
C ALA A 1 8.96 6.09 -32.98
N GLY A 2 9.28 7.38 -32.86
CA GLY A 2 8.85 8.22 -31.72
C GLY A 2 7.33 8.37 -31.50
N GLY A 3 6.52 8.44 -32.57
CA GLY A 3 5.05 8.54 -32.44
C GLY A 3 4.40 7.28 -31.86
N LEU A 4 4.82 6.10 -32.33
CA LEU A 4 4.36 4.81 -31.80
C LEU A 4 4.80 4.62 -30.35
N THR A 5 6.07 4.94 -30.03
CA THR A 5 6.58 4.88 -28.65
C THR A 5 5.79 5.79 -27.72
N SER A 6 5.53 7.05 -28.13
CA SER A 6 4.76 8.00 -27.31
C SER A 6 3.31 7.53 -27.10
N PHE A 7 2.69 6.97 -28.12
CA PHE A 7 1.34 6.39 -28.02
C PHE A 7 1.30 5.20 -27.05
N ILE A 8 2.26 4.28 -27.14
CA ILE A 8 2.37 3.14 -26.21
C ILE A 8 2.59 3.62 -24.78
N VAL A 9 3.50 4.57 -24.58
CA VAL A 9 3.78 5.18 -23.27
C VAL A 9 2.53 5.85 -22.68
N PHE A 10 1.76 6.56 -23.50
CA PHE A 10 0.51 7.18 -23.08
C PHE A 10 -0.51 6.15 -22.60
N ILE A 11 -0.77 5.09 -23.38
CA ILE A 11 -1.70 4.01 -23.01
C ILE A 11 -1.23 3.30 -21.75
N MET A 12 0.06 2.97 -21.66
CA MET A 12 0.64 2.32 -20.48
C MET A 12 0.47 3.19 -19.22
N THR A 13 0.77 4.48 -19.32
CA THR A 13 0.61 5.42 -18.20
C THR A 13 -0.85 5.55 -17.78
N MET A 14 -1.79 5.57 -18.74
CA MET A 14 -3.22 5.60 -18.45
C MET A 14 -3.68 4.37 -17.66
N ILE A 15 -3.23 3.17 -18.07
CA ILE A 15 -3.57 1.91 -17.38
C ILE A 15 -3.00 1.92 -15.95
N VAL A 16 -1.73 2.30 -15.77
CA VAL A 16 -1.10 2.33 -14.45
C VAL A 16 -1.79 3.35 -13.53
N LEU A 17 -2.08 4.55 -14.03
CA LEU A 17 -2.79 5.57 -13.26
C LEU A 17 -4.21 5.11 -12.88
N ALA A 18 -4.90 4.38 -13.76
CA ALA A 18 -6.22 3.83 -13.45
C ALA A 18 -6.16 2.80 -12.31
N VAL A 19 -5.16 1.90 -12.33
CA VAL A 19 -4.96 0.92 -11.26
C VAL A 19 -4.59 1.60 -9.94
N LEU A 20 -3.67 2.57 -9.97
CA LEU A 20 -3.30 3.33 -8.77
C LEU A 20 -4.48 4.14 -8.22
N ALA A 21 -5.29 4.75 -9.08
CA ALA A 21 -6.49 5.46 -8.68
C ALA A 21 -7.51 4.51 -8.03
N LEU A 22 -7.71 3.31 -8.60
CA LEU A 22 -8.58 2.29 -8.00
C LEU A 22 -8.11 1.90 -6.60
N ILE A 23 -6.80 1.65 -6.43
CA ILE A 23 -6.23 1.29 -5.11
C ILE A 23 -6.43 2.43 -4.11
N CYS A 24 -6.14 3.67 -4.50
CA CYS A 24 -6.32 4.85 -3.65
C CYS A 24 -7.80 5.05 -3.26
N VAL A 25 -8.72 4.96 -4.22
CA VAL A 25 -10.16 5.11 -3.97
C VAL A 25 -10.64 4.00 -3.04
N THR A 26 -10.22 2.76 -3.27
CA THR A 26 -10.65 1.62 -2.44
C THR A 26 -10.10 1.73 -1.02
N ALA A 27 -8.88 2.24 -0.85
CA ALA A 27 -8.27 2.47 0.46
C ALA A 27 -8.91 3.64 1.25
N MET A 28 -9.47 4.63 0.55
CA MET A 28 -10.15 5.78 1.17
C MET A 28 -11.66 5.59 1.33
N ALA A 29 -12.27 4.75 0.51
CA ALA A 29 -13.71 4.51 0.53
C ALA A 29 -14.15 4.05 1.91
N ASN A 30 -15.24 4.64 2.41
CA ASN A 30 -15.79 4.36 3.73
C ASN A 30 -14.81 4.62 4.91
N SER A 31 -13.72 5.35 4.69
CA SER A 31 -12.78 5.74 5.74
C SER A 31 -12.72 7.27 5.87
N ALA A 32 -13.55 7.80 6.78
CA ALA A 32 -13.56 9.23 7.10
C ALA A 32 -12.18 9.73 7.55
N TRP A 33 -11.43 8.89 8.28
CA TRP A 33 -10.08 9.19 8.72
C TRP A 33 -9.12 9.39 7.54
N ALA A 34 -9.15 8.50 6.55
CA ALA A 34 -8.29 8.58 5.38
C ALA A 34 -8.62 9.79 4.50
N VAL A 35 -9.92 10.01 4.21
CA VAL A 35 -10.38 11.13 3.37
C VAL A 35 -10.05 12.48 4.03
N PHE A 36 -10.26 12.61 5.33
CA PHE A 36 -9.91 13.82 6.07
C PHE A 36 -8.40 14.06 6.07
N SER A 37 -7.61 13.06 6.47
CA SER A 37 -6.15 13.21 6.60
C SER A 37 -5.49 13.56 5.26
N ILE A 38 -5.91 12.88 4.17
CA ILE A 38 -5.41 13.16 2.81
C ILE A 38 -5.96 14.51 2.32
N GLY A 39 -7.23 14.81 2.55
CA GLY A 39 -7.84 16.08 2.16
C GLY A 39 -7.13 17.28 2.78
N MET A 40 -6.73 17.19 4.05
CA MET A 40 -5.98 18.23 4.76
C MET A 40 -4.57 18.48 4.21
N THR A 41 -3.98 17.53 3.48
CA THR A 41 -2.67 17.78 2.83
C THR A 41 -2.74 18.86 1.76
N ILE A 42 -3.91 19.07 1.13
CA ILE A 42 -4.12 20.08 0.09
C ILE A 42 -4.00 21.51 0.67
N PRO A 43 -4.80 21.93 1.68
CA PRO A 43 -4.68 23.26 2.25
C PRO A 43 -3.33 23.47 2.95
N ILE A 44 -2.75 22.44 3.57
CA ILE A 44 -1.41 22.54 4.16
C ILE A 44 -0.38 22.84 3.05
N ALA A 45 -0.42 22.10 1.93
CA ALA A 45 0.49 22.33 0.82
C ALA A 45 0.31 23.72 0.19
N LEU A 46 -0.93 24.20 0.03
CA LEU A 46 -1.22 25.55 -0.45
C LEU A 46 -0.63 26.62 0.48
N LEU A 47 -0.79 26.45 1.80
CA LEU A 47 -0.18 27.32 2.81
C LEU A 47 1.34 27.32 2.67
N MET A 48 1.96 26.15 2.56
CA MET A 48 3.41 26.02 2.38
C MET A 48 3.90 26.70 1.10
N GLY A 49 3.20 26.52 -0.02
CA GLY A 49 3.54 27.15 -1.30
C GLY A 49 3.45 28.68 -1.25
N ILE A 50 2.37 29.23 -0.68
CA ILE A 50 2.18 30.68 -0.52
C ILE A 50 3.21 31.26 0.45
N TYR A 51 3.49 30.56 1.56
CA TYR A 51 4.45 31.00 2.57
C TYR A 51 5.86 31.15 1.98
N LEU A 52 6.31 30.15 1.22
CA LEU A 52 7.63 30.14 0.59
C LEU A 52 7.79 31.19 -0.51
N LYS A 53 6.70 31.62 -1.14
CA LYS A 53 6.79 32.62 -2.22
C LYS A 53 6.59 34.05 -1.73
N TYR A 54 5.61 34.30 -0.86
CA TYR A 54 5.17 35.66 -0.53
C TYR A 54 5.45 36.08 0.91
N ILE A 55 5.45 35.16 1.87
CA ILE A 55 5.56 35.51 3.30
C ILE A 55 7.02 35.55 3.73
N ARG A 56 7.75 34.45 3.57
CA ARG A 56 9.18 34.35 3.89
C ARG A 56 9.94 33.54 2.84
N PRO A 57 10.36 34.17 1.74
CA PRO A 57 11.16 33.52 0.71
C PRO A 57 12.43 32.87 1.28
N GLY A 58 12.71 31.65 0.83
CA GLY A 58 13.94 30.91 1.16
C GLY A 58 13.97 30.22 2.55
N HIS A 59 13.00 30.47 3.43
CA HIS A 59 12.99 29.89 4.78
C HIS A 59 12.31 28.51 4.82
N VAL A 60 12.91 27.54 4.11
CA VAL A 60 12.34 26.19 3.95
C VAL A 60 12.19 25.46 5.30
N ASN A 61 13.14 25.61 6.23
CA ASN A 61 13.10 24.89 7.51
C ASN A 61 11.88 25.28 8.38
N GLU A 62 11.51 26.56 8.44
CA GLU A 62 10.37 27.04 9.22
C GLU A 62 9.06 26.40 8.72
N ILE A 63 8.84 26.51 7.41
CA ILE A 63 7.61 26.01 6.80
C ILE A 63 7.55 24.49 6.79
N SER A 64 8.72 23.83 6.76
CA SER A 64 8.82 22.37 6.90
C SER A 64 8.34 21.92 8.28
N ALA A 65 8.78 22.62 9.35
CA ALA A 65 8.33 22.33 10.70
C ALA A 65 6.83 22.59 10.87
N ILE A 66 6.33 23.72 10.36
CA ILE A 66 4.90 24.04 10.38
C ILE A 66 4.09 22.97 9.62
N GLY A 67 4.49 22.65 8.39
CA GLY A 67 3.84 21.64 7.57
C GLY A 67 3.82 20.27 8.24
N PHE A 68 4.94 19.84 8.82
CA PHE A 68 5.05 18.59 9.55
C PHE A 68 4.12 18.56 10.78
N ILE A 69 4.11 19.63 11.59
CA ILE A 69 3.22 19.72 12.75
C ILE A 69 1.75 19.69 12.32
N LEU A 70 1.37 20.46 11.31
CA LEU A 70 -0.01 20.48 10.78
C LEU A 70 -0.42 19.12 10.23
N LEU A 71 0.51 18.39 9.61
CA LEU A 71 0.27 17.05 9.11
C LEU A 71 0.04 16.05 10.23
N LEU A 72 0.85 16.09 11.30
CA LEU A 72 0.62 15.28 12.49
C LEU A 72 -0.73 15.61 13.12
N VAL A 73 -1.06 16.88 13.27
CA VAL A 73 -2.37 17.33 13.77
C VAL A 73 -3.51 16.82 12.88
N ALA A 74 -3.35 16.83 11.56
CA ALA A 74 -4.35 16.30 10.64
C ALA A 74 -4.53 14.78 10.80
N ILE A 75 -3.44 14.03 10.97
CA ILE A 75 -3.48 12.57 11.14
C ILE A 75 -4.14 12.19 12.47
N PHE A 76 -3.71 12.79 13.58
CA PHE A 76 -4.30 12.51 14.90
C PHE A 76 -5.72 13.06 15.02
N GLY A 77 -5.95 14.28 14.52
CA GLY A 77 -7.27 14.91 14.51
C GLY A 77 -8.28 14.18 13.62
N GLY A 78 -7.81 13.48 12.59
CA GLY A 78 -8.67 12.66 11.75
C GLY A 78 -9.36 11.52 12.51
N ARG A 79 -8.76 11.00 13.60
CA ARG A 79 -9.43 10.04 14.49
C ARG A 79 -10.64 10.69 15.16
N TRP A 80 -10.47 11.88 15.72
CA TRP A 80 -11.57 12.63 16.34
C TRP A 80 -12.67 12.96 15.32
N VAL A 81 -12.31 13.32 14.08
CA VAL A 81 -13.29 13.53 13.01
C VAL A 81 -14.06 12.26 12.71
N SER A 82 -13.37 11.11 12.65
CA SER A 82 -14.01 9.81 12.38
C SER A 82 -14.95 9.34 13.48
N GLU A 83 -14.67 9.70 14.74
CA GLU A 83 -15.52 9.37 15.90
C GLU A 83 -16.62 10.42 16.16
N SER A 84 -16.56 11.57 15.47
CA SER A 84 -17.51 12.68 15.63
C SER A 84 -18.75 12.56 14.73
N SER A 85 -19.75 13.41 14.99
CA SER A 85 -20.92 13.57 14.12
C SER A 85 -20.57 14.04 12.69
N PHE A 86 -19.38 14.62 12.47
CA PHE A 86 -18.92 15.06 11.15
C PHE A 86 -18.37 13.93 10.28
N ALA A 87 -18.27 12.70 10.78
CA ALA A 87 -17.76 11.56 10.03
C ALA A 87 -18.51 11.32 8.71
N HIS A 88 -19.82 11.59 8.68
CA HIS A 88 -20.66 11.42 7.49
C HIS A 88 -20.24 12.31 6.31
N ILE A 89 -19.60 13.46 6.55
CA ILE A 89 -19.12 14.36 5.51
C ILE A 89 -17.91 13.75 4.78
N PHE A 90 -17.07 13.02 5.51
CA PHE A 90 -15.83 12.43 5.01
C PHE A 90 -15.97 10.95 4.63
N MET A 91 -17.06 10.28 5.01
CA MET A 91 -17.43 8.97 4.50
C MET A 91 -18.00 9.07 3.08
N LEU A 92 -17.10 9.27 2.11
CA LEU A 92 -17.45 9.36 0.71
C LEU A 92 -17.58 7.97 0.09
N SER A 93 -18.57 7.81 -0.79
CA SER A 93 -18.72 6.60 -1.61
C SER A 93 -17.55 6.46 -2.60
N PRO A 94 -17.23 5.24 -3.06
CA PRO A 94 -16.20 5.04 -4.09
C PRO A 94 -16.44 5.88 -5.34
N THR A 95 -17.70 5.99 -5.79
CA THR A 95 -18.07 6.78 -6.97
C THR A 95 -17.84 8.27 -6.76
N ALA A 96 -18.17 8.81 -5.57
CA ALA A 96 -17.88 10.20 -5.23
C ALA A 96 -16.37 10.46 -5.20
N LEU A 97 -15.59 9.55 -4.60
CA LEU A 97 -14.13 9.67 -4.53
C LEU A 97 -13.48 9.67 -5.92
N VAL A 98 -13.96 8.85 -6.86
CA VAL A 98 -13.46 8.88 -8.25
C VAL A 98 -13.64 10.26 -8.87
N TRP A 99 -14.82 10.87 -8.73
CA TRP A 99 -15.07 12.23 -9.22
C TRP A 99 -14.19 13.28 -8.54
N TRP A 100 -14.02 13.19 -7.22
CA TRP A 100 -13.13 14.09 -6.47
C TRP A 100 -11.67 13.96 -6.90
N VAL A 101 -11.16 12.73 -7.07
CA VAL A 101 -9.79 12.49 -7.52
C VAL A 101 -9.59 13.05 -8.94
N MET A 102 -10.51 12.78 -9.87
CA MET A 102 -10.44 13.34 -11.23
C MET A 102 -10.46 14.88 -11.21
N GLY A 103 -11.39 15.49 -10.48
CA GLY A 103 -11.48 16.94 -10.35
C GLY A 103 -10.22 17.56 -9.72
N TYR A 104 -9.73 16.96 -8.63
CA TYR A 104 -8.49 17.37 -7.99
C TYR A 104 -7.29 17.29 -8.92
N THR A 105 -7.11 16.16 -9.62
CA THR A 105 -5.97 15.99 -10.55
C THR A 105 -6.02 16.97 -11.71
N PHE A 106 -7.20 17.30 -12.23
CA PHE A 106 -7.38 18.33 -13.24
C PHE A 106 -6.97 19.71 -12.73
N ILE A 107 -7.46 20.13 -11.56
CA ILE A 107 -7.10 21.42 -10.95
C ILE A 107 -5.59 21.47 -10.66
N ALA A 108 -5.04 20.40 -10.08
CA ALA A 108 -3.62 20.29 -9.74
C ALA A 108 -2.71 20.37 -10.98
N ALA A 109 -3.18 19.90 -12.15
CA ALA A 109 -2.45 19.99 -13.41
C ALA A 109 -2.43 21.41 -14.01
N ILE A 110 -3.43 22.24 -13.70
CA ILE A 110 -3.55 23.61 -14.24
C ILE A 110 -2.81 24.62 -13.37
N ILE A 111 -2.83 24.44 -12.05
CA ILE A 111 -2.19 25.39 -11.14
C ILE A 111 -0.66 25.28 -11.20
N PRO A 112 0.07 26.39 -10.98
CA PRO A 112 1.53 26.36 -10.95
C PRO A 112 2.10 25.34 -9.96
N ALA A 113 3.11 24.58 -10.39
CA ALA A 113 3.71 23.50 -9.61
C ALA A 113 4.26 23.93 -8.25
N TRP A 114 4.67 25.20 -8.08
CA TRP A 114 5.16 25.73 -6.80
C TRP A 114 4.05 25.93 -5.76
N ILE A 115 2.78 26.06 -6.18
CA ILE A 115 1.64 26.30 -5.29
C ILE A 115 1.22 25.03 -4.57
N LEU A 116 1.11 23.91 -5.30
CA LEU A 116 0.56 22.67 -4.76
C LEU A 116 1.51 21.49 -4.91
N LEU A 117 1.95 21.19 -6.14
CA LEU A 117 2.69 19.96 -6.44
C LEU A 117 3.97 19.84 -5.59
N THR A 118 4.83 20.86 -5.67
CA THR A 118 6.12 20.90 -4.95
C THR A 118 5.96 20.84 -3.43
N PRO A 119 5.15 21.71 -2.78
CA PRO A 119 4.98 21.66 -1.33
C PRO A 119 4.27 20.39 -0.85
N ARG A 120 3.32 19.84 -1.61
CA ARG A 120 2.63 18.59 -1.27
C ARG A 120 3.57 17.39 -1.34
N ASP A 121 4.37 17.30 -2.40
CA ASP A 121 5.34 16.20 -2.56
C ASP A 121 6.40 16.26 -1.47
N TYR A 122 6.85 17.47 -1.13
CA TYR A 122 7.76 17.71 -0.01
C TYR A 122 7.13 17.33 1.35
N LEU A 123 5.87 17.70 1.61
CA LEU A 123 5.15 17.30 2.82
C LEU A 123 5.02 15.77 2.93
N SER A 124 4.70 15.12 1.81
CA SER A 124 4.55 13.67 1.72
C SER A 124 5.86 12.92 1.96
N MET A 125 7.02 13.56 1.71
CA MET A 125 8.33 12.98 1.99
C MET A 125 8.52 12.68 3.48
N PHE A 126 8.10 13.59 4.37
CA PHE A 126 8.15 13.35 5.82
C PHE A 126 7.34 12.14 6.24
N MET A 127 6.13 11.98 5.69
CA MET A 127 5.29 10.80 5.96
C MET A 127 5.92 9.53 5.44
N LYS A 128 6.43 9.54 4.20
CA LYS A 128 7.04 8.36 3.60
C LYS A 128 8.27 7.92 4.40
N ILE A 129 9.21 8.82 4.65
CA ILE A 129 10.44 8.49 5.39
C ILE A 129 10.12 8.12 6.83
N GLY A 130 9.23 8.86 7.50
CA GLY A 130 8.81 8.57 8.87
C GLY A 130 8.18 7.17 8.99
N THR A 131 7.21 6.85 8.14
CA THR A 131 6.57 5.53 8.12
C THR A 131 7.59 4.44 7.80
N ILE A 132 8.43 4.62 6.78
CA ILE A 132 9.47 3.63 6.42
C ILE A 132 10.41 3.38 7.60
N ALA A 133 10.84 4.43 8.31
CA ALA A 133 11.71 4.31 9.47
C ALA A 133 11.03 3.56 10.63
N VAL A 134 9.77 3.89 10.96
CA VAL A 134 9.00 3.21 12.01
C VAL A 134 8.82 1.72 11.68
N LEU A 135 8.41 1.41 10.45
CA LEU A 135 8.23 0.04 10.00
C LEU A 135 9.56 -0.74 9.99
N ALA A 136 10.66 -0.11 9.57
CA ALA A 136 11.99 -0.71 9.60
C ALA A 136 12.43 -1.07 11.03
N ILE A 137 12.26 -0.14 11.97
CA ILE A 137 12.57 -0.36 13.38
C ILE A 137 11.71 -1.50 13.94
N ALA A 138 10.42 -1.53 13.62
CA ALA A 138 9.50 -2.58 14.07
C ALA A 138 9.92 -3.97 13.56
N VAL A 139 10.22 -4.09 12.26
CA VAL A 139 10.67 -5.35 11.64
C VAL A 139 11.98 -5.85 12.27
N VAL A 140 12.98 -4.98 12.41
CA VAL A 140 14.29 -5.35 12.99
C VAL A 140 14.19 -5.66 14.49
N GLY A 141 13.30 -4.97 15.20
CA GLY A 141 13.07 -5.15 16.64
C GLY A 141 12.34 -6.45 16.96
N VAL A 142 11.26 -6.75 16.23
CA VAL A 142 10.44 -7.96 16.45
C VAL A 142 11.12 -9.21 15.90
N ARG A 143 11.86 -9.10 14.79
CA ARG A 143 12.51 -10.22 14.10
C ARG A 143 11.52 -11.35 13.81
N PRO A 144 10.51 -11.11 12.96
CA PRO A 144 9.48 -12.11 12.70
C PRO A 144 10.09 -13.38 12.09
N ASP A 145 9.62 -14.52 12.56
CA ASP A 145 9.99 -15.82 12.00
C ASP A 145 9.38 -16.00 10.60
N VAL A 146 10.19 -16.53 9.68
CA VAL A 146 9.76 -16.83 8.31
C VAL A 146 9.50 -18.32 8.22
N THR A 147 8.22 -18.71 8.16
CA THR A 147 7.78 -20.11 8.10
C THR A 147 7.59 -20.62 6.67
N ILE A 148 7.75 -19.76 5.67
CA ILE A 148 7.57 -20.09 4.25
C ILE A 148 8.86 -20.71 3.69
N PRO A 149 8.79 -21.84 2.95
CA PRO A 149 9.97 -22.42 2.31
C PRO A 149 10.51 -21.50 1.22
N ALA A 150 11.84 -21.50 1.03
CA ALA A 150 12.52 -20.65 0.05
C ALA A 150 12.05 -20.87 -1.40
N LEU A 151 11.60 -22.10 -1.73
CA LEU A 151 10.99 -22.46 -3.00
C LEU A 151 9.65 -23.14 -2.71
N THR A 152 8.60 -22.71 -3.41
CA THR A 152 7.26 -23.31 -3.35
C THR A 152 7.00 -24.09 -4.64
N ASN A 153 5.98 -24.95 -4.66
CA ASN A 153 5.58 -25.63 -5.92
C ASN A 153 5.18 -24.62 -7.01
N PHE A 154 4.70 -23.43 -6.62
CA PHE A 154 4.36 -22.34 -7.54
C PHE A 154 5.56 -21.71 -8.26
N ALA A 155 6.79 -22.03 -7.85
CA ALA A 155 7.97 -21.65 -8.63
C ALA A 155 8.08 -22.45 -9.95
N HIS A 156 7.50 -23.66 -9.98
CA HIS A 156 7.58 -24.58 -11.11
C HIS A 156 6.25 -24.85 -11.81
N ASN A 157 5.12 -24.60 -11.12
CA ASN A 157 3.80 -24.73 -11.70
C ASN A 157 3.17 -23.35 -11.97
N THR A 158 2.14 -23.31 -12.82
CA THR A 158 1.43 -22.07 -13.19
C THR A 158 0.12 -21.89 -12.44
N ASP A 159 -0.18 -22.77 -11.49
CA ASP A 159 -1.51 -22.94 -10.90
C ASP A 159 -1.65 -22.21 -9.56
N GLY A 160 -0.95 -21.07 -9.42
CA GLY A 160 -1.05 -20.21 -8.25
C GLY A 160 -2.49 -19.70 -8.03
N PRO A 161 -3.08 -19.87 -6.83
CA PRO A 161 -4.48 -19.50 -6.61
C PRO A 161 -4.71 -17.99 -6.48
N ALA A 162 -3.69 -17.25 -6.05
CA ALA A 162 -3.71 -15.79 -5.99
C ALA A 162 -3.43 -15.16 -7.36
N PHE A 163 -2.48 -15.74 -8.11
CA PHE A 163 -2.15 -15.36 -9.49
C PHE A 163 -1.74 -16.61 -10.27
N ALA A 164 -2.44 -16.88 -11.37
CA ALA A 164 -2.10 -17.95 -12.30
C ALA A 164 -1.13 -17.43 -13.38
N GLY A 165 -0.16 -18.26 -13.76
CA GLY A 165 0.83 -17.93 -14.79
C GLY A 165 2.26 -18.34 -14.42
N SER A 166 3.16 -18.26 -15.40
CA SER A 166 4.58 -18.54 -15.20
C SER A 166 5.27 -17.39 -14.46
N LEU A 167 6.21 -17.74 -13.57
CA LEU A 167 7.01 -16.75 -12.82
C LEU A 167 7.71 -15.77 -13.77
N PHE A 168 8.27 -16.28 -14.87
CA PHE A 168 8.84 -15.47 -15.95
C PHE A 168 7.85 -15.41 -17.12
N PRO A 169 7.52 -14.22 -17.67
CA PRO A 169 8.03 -12.88 -17.33
C PRO A 169 7.19 -12.13 -16.28
N PHE A 170 6.18 -12.77 -15.67
CA PHE A 170 5.19 -12.10 -14.82
C PHE A 170 5.79 -11.34 -13.63
N LEU A 171 6.94 -11.81 -13.11
CA LEU A 171 7.74 -11.14 -12.10
C LEU A 171 8.04 -9.67 -12.43
N PHE A 172 8.34 -9.34 -13.69
CA PHE A 172 8.66 -7.97 -14.10
C PHE A 172 7.43 -7.06 -14.17
N VAL A 173 6.24 -7.64 -14.34
CA VAL A 173 4.98 -6.88 -14.42
C VAL A 173 4.42 -6.65 -13.02
N THR A 174 4.55 -7.62 -12.10
CA THR A 174 4.00 -7.53 -10.75
C THR A 174 4.90 -6.80 -9.76
N ILE A 175 6.23 -6.82 -9.94
CA ILE A 175 7.18 -6.04 -9.15
C ILE A 175 7.43 -4.69 -9.83
N ALA A 176 6.35 -3.92 -10.02
CA ALA A 176 6.40 -2.63 -10.71
C ALA A 176 7.18 -1.55 -9.94
N CYS A 177 7.46 -1.75 -8.66
CA CYS A 177 8.03 -0.73 -7.77
C CYS A 177 9.37 -1.15 -7.11
N GLY A 178 10.12 -2.14 -7.62
CA GLY A 178 11.38 -2.56 -6.99
C GLY A 178 12.43 -3.09 -7.96
N ALA A 179 13.68 -2.62 -7.82
CA ALA A 179 14.93 -3.03 -8.49
C ALA A 179 15.00 -3.03 -10.03
N LEU A 180 13.88 -3.17 -10.75
CA LEU A 180 13.82 -3.41 -12.20
C LEU A 180 12.73 -2.57 -12.91
N SER A 181 12.26 -1.49 -12.29
CA SER A 181 11.17 -0.68 -12.85
C SER A 181 11.67 0.45 -13.75
N GLY A 182 11.53 0.27 -15.07
CA GLY A 182 11.69 1.35 -16.05
C GLY A 182 10.63 2.47 -15.91
N PHE A 183 9.57 2.24 -15.14
CA PHE A 183 8.49 3.21 -14.91
C PHE A 183 8.95 4.37 -14.03
N HIS A 184 9.75 4.12 -12.99
CA HIS A 184 10.29 5.18 -12.14
C HIS A 184 11.20 6.13 -12.93
N VAL A 185 11.96 5.63 -13.91
CA VAL A 185 12.75 6.48 -14.81
C VAL A 185 11.84 7.40 -15.62
N MET A 186 10.77 6.85 -16.21
CA MET A 186 9.79 7.61 -17.00
C MET A 186 9.04 8.68 -16.19
N MET A 187 8.67 8.37 -14.94
CA MET A 187 8.03 9.36 -14.06
C MET A 187 9.03 10.41 -13.58
N SER A 188 10.25 9.99 -13.24
CA SER A 188 11.31 10.88 -12.79
C SER A 188 11.73 11.88 -13.87
N SER A 189 11.63 11.55 -15.16
CA SER A 189 12.00 12.45 -16.26
C SER A 189 11.10 13.69 -16.38
N GLY A 190 9.96 13.74 -15.69
CA GLY A 190 9.09 14.91 -15.63
C GLY A 190 9.66 15.99 -14.73
N THR A 191 9.46 15.88 -13.42
CA THR A 191 9.78 16.95 -12.46
C THR A 191 11.25 17.01 -12.08
N THR A 192 11.93 15.86 -12.00
CA THR A 192 13.31 15.78 -11.47
C THR A 192 14.31 16.65 -12.24
N PRO A 193 14.37 16.62 -13.59
CA PRO A 193 15.30 17.45 -14.34
C PRO A 193 15.05 18.95 -14.18
N HIS A 194 13.79 19.35 -13.93
CA HIS A 194 13.41 20.75 -13.74
C HIS A 194 13.76 21.29 -12.33
N LEU A 195 14.03 20.40 -11.38
CA LEU A 195 14.32 20.73 -9.98
C LEU A 195 15.79 20.53 -9.59
N ILE A 196 16.55 19.76 -10.36
CA ILE A 196 17.98 19.55 -10.13
C ILE A 196 18.76 20.82 -10.52
N ALA A 197 19.60 21.31 -9.61
CA ALA A 197 20.44 22.48 -9.86
C ALA A 197 21.76 22.12 -10.55
N LYS A 198 22.29 20.91 -10.31
CA LYS A 198 23.57 20.44 -10.86
C LYS A 198 23.48 18.97 -11.25
N GLU A 199 24.04 18.62 -12.40
CA GLU A 199 24.08 17.23 -12.90
C GLU A 199 24.73 16.25 -11.91
N SER A 200 25.71 16.70 -11.12
CA SER A 200 26.34 15.87 -10.09
C SER A 200 25.37 15.39 -8.99
N GLN A 201 24.23 16.05 -8.82
CA GLN A 201 23.17 15.66 -7.89
C GLN A 201 22.29 14.52 -8.45
N THR A 202 22.23 14.36 -9.77
CA THR A 202 21.39 13.35 -10.44
C THR A 202 21.71 11.94 -9.95
N ARG A 203 23.00 11.63 -9.73
CA ARG A 203 23.41 10.33 -9.19
C ARG A 203 22.84 10.11 -7.79
N MET A 204 23.00 11.07 -6.87
CA MET A 204 22.51 10.94 -5.49
C MET A 204 20.98 10.80 -5.46
N ILE A 205 20.27 11.64 -6.22
CA ILE A 205 18.80 11.66 -6.21
C ILE A 205 18.24 10.40 -6.87
N GLY A 206 18.75 10.03 -8.05
CA GLY A 206 18.27 8.86 -8.80
C GLY A 206 18.67 7.54 -8.12
N TYR A 207 19.96 7.31 -7.90
CA TYR A 207 20.44 6.06 -7.30
C TYR A 207 20.01 5.94 -5.84
N GLY A 208 20.09 7.03 -5.06
CA GLY A 208 19.62 7.04 -3.67
C GLY A 208 18.13 6.78 -3.56
N GLY A 209 17.31 7.38 -4.43
CA GLY A 209 15.87 7.10 -4.50
C GLY A 209 15.57 5.62 -4.79
N MET A 210 16.30 5.01 -5.72
CA MET A 210 16.16 3.58 -6.03
C MET A 210 16.56 2.68 -4.86
N LEU A 211 17.60 3.04 -4.10
CA LEU A 211 17.97 2.29 -2.89
C LEU A 211 16.86 2.33 -1.82
N PHE A 212 16.24 3.50 -1.60
CA PHE A 212 15.11 3.62 -0.68
C PHE A 212 13.89 2.83 -1.15
N GLU A 213 13.60 2.84 -2.45
CA GLU A 213 12.50 2.05 -3.01
C GLU A 213 12.76 0.54 -2.85
N SER A 214 13.98 0.08 -3.15
CA SER A 214 14.40 -1.30 -2.92
C SER A 214 14.29 -1.71 -1.45
N PHE A 215 14.59 -0.80 -0.53
CA PHE A 215 14.43 -1.04 0.90
C PHE A 215 12.95 -1.26 1.28
N VAL A 216 12.04 -0.44 0.76
CA VAL A 216 10.59 -0.62 0.95
C VAL A 216 10.12 -1.96 0.36
N ALA A 217 10.62 -2.34 -0.82
CA ALA A 217 10.28 -3.61 -1.45
C ALA A 217 10.72 -4.81 -0.57
N ILE A 218 11.90 -4.75 0.04
CA ILE A 218 12.38 -5.77 0.98
C ILE A 218 11.48 -5.83 2.22
N MET A 219 11.10 -4.67 2.78
CA MET A 219 10.17 -4.65 3.92
C MET A 219 8.81 -5.23 3.59
N ALA A 220 8.26 -4.93 2.41
CA ALA A 220 6.99 -5.51 1.96
C ALA A 220 7.10 -7.03 1.75
N LEU A 221 8.25 -7.51 1.26
CA LEU A 221 8.53 -8.95 1.16
C LEU A 221 8.58 -9.58 2.55
N VAL A 222 9.33 -9.00 3.50
CA VAL A 222 9.39 -9.49 4.90
C VAL A 222 8.00 -9.53 5.53
N ALA A 223 7.19 -8.48 5.32
CA ALA A 223 5.80 -8.45 5.77
C ALA A 223 5.01 -9.66 5.25
N ALA A 224 5.05 -9.87 3.94
CA ALA A 224 4.31 -10.95 3.29
C ALA A 224 4.76 -12.34 3.73
N ILE A 225 6.07 -12.58 3.90
CA ILE A 225 6.61 -13.90 4.25
C ILE A 225 6.60 -14.19 5.76
N SER A 226 6.43 -13.15 6.59
CA SER A 226 6.21 -13.31 8.04
C SER A 226 4.79 -13.70 8.40
N LEU A 227 3.84 -13.50 7.49
CA LEU A 227 2.45 -13.87 7.69
C LEU A 227 2.28 -15.38 7.52
N ASN A 228 1.43 -16.00 8.34
CA ASN A 228 1.06 -17.40 8.13
C ASN A 228 0.53 -17.57 6.70
N PRO A 229 1.05 -18.54 5.92
CA PRO A 229 0.68 -18.68 4.51
C PRO A 229 -0.82 -18.97 4.32
N GLY A 230 -1.49 -19.63 5.27
CA GLY A 230 -2.94 -19.80 5.25
C GLY A 230 -3.71 -18.48 5.34
N ILE A 231 -3.27 -17.55 6.18
CA ILE A 231 -3.83 -16.18 6.25
C ILE A 231 -3.53 -15.43 4.94
N TYR A 232 -2.28 -15.48 4.47
CA TYR A 232 -1.87 -14.82 3.21
C TYR A 232 -2.74 -15.24 2.03
N TYR A 233 -2.95 -16.55 1.82
CA TYR A 233 -3.78 -17.03 0.71
C TYR A 233 -5.27 -16.79 0.94
N SER A 234 -5.75 -16.77 2.19
CA SER A 234 -7.14 -16.37 2.47
C SER A 234 -7.43 -14.93 2.03
N MET A 235 -6.47 -14.03 2.24
CA MET A 235 -6.58 -12.63 1.84
C MET A 235 -6.44 -12.44 0.33
N ASN A 236 -5.49 -13.14 -0.28
CA ASN A 236 -5.08 -12.83 -1.65
C ASN A 236 -5.78 -13.68 -2.73
N THR A 237 -6.39 -14.80 -2.37
CA THR A 237 -7.10 -15.65 -3.33
C THR A 237 -8.46 -15.03 -3.69
N PRO A 238 -8.75 -14.79 -4.98
CA PRO A 238 -10.05 -14.30 -5.42
C PRO A 238 -11.17 -15.27 -5.08
N GLN A 239 -12.38 -14.76 -4.84
CA GLN A 239 -13.54 -15.57 -4.45
C GLN A 239 -13.86 -16.70 -5.45
N ALA A 240 -13.67 -16.46 -6.75
CA ALA A 240 -13.82 -17.48 -7.79
C ALA A 240 -12.80 -18.63 -7.66
N SER A 241 -11.58 -18.33 -7.24
CA SER A 241 -10.55 -19.35 -6.96
C SER A 241 -10.86 -20.11 -5.66
N ILE A 242 -11.37 -19.42 -4.63
CA ILE A 242 -11.83 -20.05 -3.38
C ILE A 242 -12.95 -21.07 -3.68
N GLN A 243 -13.93 -20.71 -4.51
CA GLN A 243 -15.00 -21.60 -4.94
C GLN A 243 -14.46 -22.88 -5.61
N LYS A 244 -13.50 -22.72 -6.53
CA LYS A 244 -12.86 -23.86 -7.21
C LYS A 244 -12.08 -24.75 -6.24
N LEU A 245 -11.32 -24.16 -5.31
CA LEU A 245 -10.50 -24.88 -4.33
C LEU A 245 -11.34 -25.59 -3.26
N ALA A 246 -12.46 -25.01 -2.84
CA ALA A 246 -13.39 -25.63 -1.91
C ALA A 246 -14.24 -26.72 -2.59
N ALA A 247 -14.47 -26.63 -3.90
CA ALA A 247 -15.25 -27.58 -4.69
C ALA A 247 -16.58 -27.95 -4.01
N SER A 248 -16.79 -29.22 -3.66
CA SER A 248 -18.02 -29.70 -2.99
C SER A 248 -18.19 -29.19 -1.56
N SER A 249 -17.15 -28.63 -0.95
CA SER A 249 -17.20 -28.04 0.40
C SER A 249 -17.63 -26.57 0.39
N TYR A 250 -17.78 -25.95 -0.79
CA TYR A 250 -18.24 -24.57 -0.92
C TYR A 250 -19.73 -24.45 -0.58
N GLN A 251 -20.07 -23.50 0.29
CA GLN A 251 -21.45 -23.23 0.71
C GLN A 251 -21.75 -21.74 0.50
N ALA A 252 -22.67 -21.43 -0.40
CA ALA A 252 -23.03 -20.06 -0.78
C ALA A 252 -23.75 -19.29 0.34
N ASP A 253 -24.36 -20.00 1.29
CA ASP A 253 -25.08 -19.49 2.45
C ASP A 253 -24.16 -19.21 3.66
N LYS A 254 -22.89 -19.60 3.59
CA LYS A 254 -21.91 -19.42 4.66
C LYS A 254 -21.03 -18.19 4.50
N SER A 255 -20.35 -17.82 5.59
CA SER A 255 -19.38 -16.73 5.64
C SER A 255 -18.23 -16.93 4.64
N ALA A 256 -17.54 -15.84 4.28
CA ALA A 256 -16.37 -15.91 3.42
C ALA A 256 -15.23 -16.68 4.11
N GLU A 257 -15.14 -16.53 5.43
CA GLU A 257 -14.19 -17.17 6.34
C GLU A 257 -14.39 -18.69 6.37
N TYR A 258 -15.64 -19.17 6.44
CA TYR A 258 -15.95 -20.59 6.36
C TYR A 258 -15.47 -21.19 5.04
N ASN A 259 -15.80 -20.55 3.92
CA ASN A 259 -15.43 -21.03 2.60
C ASN A 259 -13.92 -20.99 2.37
N ALA A 260 -13.24 -19.94 2.84
CA ALA A 260 -11.78 -19.86 2.83
C ALA A 260 -11.15 -20.97 3.68
N ALA A 261 -11.67 -21.24 4.87
CA ALA A 261 -11.17 -22.30 5.75
C ALA A 261 -11.26 -23.70 5.14
N LYS A 262 -12.19 -23.94 4.20
CA LYS A 262 -12.28 -25.19 3.43
C LYS A 262 -11.42 -25.21 2.17
N ALA A 263 -11.21 -24.05 1.55
CA ALA A 263 -10.44 -23.92 0.31
C ALA A 263 -8.92 -23.92 0.53
N ILE A 264 -8.43 -23.10 1.46
CA ILE A 264 -7.00 -22.79 1.59
C ILE A 264 -6.13 -23.99 1.96
N PRO A 265 -6.57 -24.95 2.80
CA PRO A 265 -5.80 -26.18 3.03
C PRO A 265 -5.55 -27.03 1.76
N ASN A 266 -6.31 -26.81 0.68
CA ASN A 266 -6.14 -27.50 -0.60
C ASN A 266 -5.15 -26.79 -1.53
N VAL A 267 -4.59 -25.65 -1.13
CA VAL A 267 -3.56 -24.95 -1.88
C VAL A 267 -2.24 -25.71 -1.77
N ALA A 268 -1.78 -26.25 -2.91
CA ALA A 268 -0.56 -27.07 -3.00
C ALA A 268 0.74 -26.23 -2.98
N MET A 269 0.91 -25.37 -1.98
CA MET A 269 2.08 -24.50 -1.84
C MET A 269 3.35 -25.26 -1.44
N MET A 270 3.22 -26.13 -0.45
CA MET A 270 4.36 -26.74 0.24
C MET A 270 5.02 -27.84 -0.62
N PRO A 271 6.36 -27.84 -0.79
CA PRO A 271 7.06 -28.85 -1.57
C PRO A 271 6.95 -30.28 -1.02
N ASP A 272 6.74 -30.42 0.29
CA ASP A 272 6.57 -31.72 0.96
C ASP A 272 5.15 -32.30 0.83
N GLY A 273 4.23 -31.56 0.19
CA GLY A 273 2.83 -31.94 0.02
C GLY A 273 1.97 -31.75 1.28
N SER A 274 2.51 -31.15 2.35
CA SER A 274 1.72 -30.79 3.53
C SER A 274 0.64 -29.75 3.18
N LYS A 275 -0.49 -29.84 3.88
CA LYS A 275 -1.58 -28.87 3.75
C LYS A 275 -1.26 -27.59 4.49
N LEU A 276 -1.70 -26.46 3.94
CA LEU A 276 -1.64 -25.19 4.65
C LEU A 276 -2.57 -25.23 5.88
N SER A 277 -2.01 -24.86 7.02
CA SER A 277 -2.80 -24.48 8.20
C SER A 277 -3.10 -22.98 8.15
N ILE A 278 -4.27 -22.61 8.67
CA ILE A 278 -4.67 -21.21 8.84
C ILE A 278 -4.57 -20.92 10.32
N ASP A 279 -3.51 -20.26 10.75
CA ASP A 279 -3.22 -20.04 12.17
C ASP A 279 -3.01 -18.55 12.45
N TRP A 280 -3.58 -18.08 13.57
CA TRP A 280 -3.43 -16.71 14.05
C TRP A 280 -3.55 -16.63 15.57
N GLU A 281 -2.50 -16.19 16.26
CA GLU A 281 -2.50 -15.93 17.71
C GLU A 281 -3.19 -17.03 18.56
N GLY A 282 -2.90 -18.30 18.24
CA GLY A 282 -3.45 -19.48 18.95
C GLY A 282 -4.84 -19.95 18.49
N THR A 283 -5.46 -19.27 17.52
CA THR A 283 -6.68 -19.70 16.85
C THR A 283 -6.40 -20.33 15.48
N THR A 284 -7.28 -21.20 15.02
CA THR A 284 -7.10 -21.95 13.75
C THR A 284 -8.35 -21.91 12.87
N GLY A 285 -8.17 -21.99 11.55
CA GLY A 285 -9.25 -22.14 10.56
C GLY A 285 -10.14 -20.90 10.45
N GLU A 286 -11.46 -21.09 10.41
CA GLU A 286 -12.45 -20.00 10.29
C GLU A 286 -12.31 -18.97 11.42
N LYS A 287 -12.17 -19.44 12.67
CA LYS A 287 -12.00 -18.57 13.84
C LYS A 287 -10.74 -17.73 13.76
N ALA A 288 -9.67 -18.24 13.14
CA ALA A 288 -8.46 -17.46 12.91
C ALA A 288 -8.74 -16.29 11.97
N LEU A 289 -9.47 -16.53 10.87
CA LEU A 289 -9.82 -15.47 9.93
C LEU A 289 -10.72 -14.40 10.55
N GLU A 290 -11.69 -14.81 11.35
CA GLU A 290 -12.55 -13.90 12.12
C GLU A 290 -11.74 -13.08 13.13
N GLN A 291 -10.80 -13.73 13.83
CA GLN A 291 -9.94 -13.06 14.81
C GLN A 291 -9.00 -12.06 14.13
N VAL A 292 -8.37 -12.40 13.00
CA VAL A 292 -7.52 -11.46 12.26
C VAL A 292 -8.33 -10.26 11.81
N ALA A 293 -9.53 -10.47 11.25
CA ALA A 293 -10.41 -9.39 10.82
C ALA A 293 -10.73 -8.45 11.98
N LYS A 294 -11.04 -9.00 13.16
CA LYS A 294 -11.29 -8.24 14.38
C LYS A 294 -10.06 -7.46 14.85
N ASP A 295 -8.88 -8.09 14.86
CA ASP A 295 -7.63 -7.48 15.32
C ASP A 295 -7.20 -6.31 14.44
N VAL A 296 -7.51 -6.36 13.14
CA VAL A 296 -7.22 -5.26 12.20
C VAL A 296 -8.38 -4.30 11.99
N GLY A 297 -9.50 -4.49 12.71
CA GLY A 297 -10.68 -3.61 12.65
C GLY A 297 -11.49 -3.70 11.35
N GLU A 298 -11.39 -4.81 10.63
CA GLU A 298 -12.11 -5.07 9.38
C GLU A 298 -13.28 -6.03 9.59
N GLN A 299 -14.30 -5.95 8.73
CA GLN A 299 -15.42 -6.91 8.74
C GLN A 299 -14.99 -8.29 8.22
N SER A 300 -14.06 -8.30 7.26
CA SER A 300 -13.49 -9.51 6.68
C SER A 300 -12.17 -9.18 6.00
N ILE A 301 -11.22 -10.12 6.11
CA ILE A 301 -9.93 -10.08 5.41
C ILE A 301 -9.90 -10.96 4.15
N VAL A 302 -10.94 -11.78 3.93
CA VAL A 302 -10.97 -12.76 2.83
C VAL A 302 -11.11 -12.07 1.49
N SER A 303 -10.32 -12.49 0.50
CA SER A 303 -10.33 -11.95 -0.87
C SER A 303 -10.17 -10.43 -0.99
N ARG A 304 -9.48 -9.79 -0.02
CA ARG A 304 -9.05 -8.38 -0.08
C ARG A 304 -7.79 -8.22 -0.96
N THR A 305 -7.69 -8.97 -2.06
CA THR A 305 -6.49 -9.17 -2.90
C THR A 305 -5.59 -7.94 -3.02
N GLY A 306 -4.31 -8.09 -2.72
CA GLY A 306 -3.29 -7.08 -2.98
C GLY A 306 -2.18 -6.98 -1.94
N GLY A 307 -1.10 -6.32 -2.34
CA GLY A 307 0.06 -6.07 -1.47
C GLY A 307 -0.25 -5.11 -0.32
N ALA A 308 -1.09 -4.09 -0.54
CA ALA A 308 -1.40 -3.09 0.50
C ALA A 308 -2.17 -3.68 1.70
N PRO A 309 -3.26 -4.46 1.51
CA PRO A 309 -3.92 -5.14 2.63
C PRO A 309 -3.01 -6.14 3.34
N THR A 310 -2.21 -6.90 2.58
CA THR A 310 -1.22 -7.84 3.15
C THR A 310 -0.20 -7.12 4.04
N LEU A 311 0.35 -6.01 3.55
CA LEU A 311 1.29 -5.17 4.29
C LEU A 311 0.64 -4.60 5.55
N ALA A 312 -0.59 -4.10 5.46
CA ALA A 312 -1.31 -3.51 6.58
C ALA A 312 -1.56 -4.53 7.70
N VAL A 313 -2.07 -5.72 7.39
CA VAL A 313 -2.30 -6.79 8.37
C VAL A 313 -0.99 -7.24 9.01
N SER A 314 0.03 -7.49 8.19
CA SER A 314 1.33 -7.97 8.68
C SER A 314 2.02 -6.92 9.56
N MET A 315 2.01 -5.65 9.15
CA MET A 315 2.62 -4.57 9.93
C MET A 315 1.83 -4.25 11.19
N SER A 316 0.50 -4.35 11.18
CA SER A 316 -0.31 -4.23 12.39
C SER A 316 0.11 -5.28 13.43
N ASN A 317 0.25 -6.54 13.00
CA ASN A 317 0.71 -7.63 13.85
C ASN A 317 2.13 -7.42 14.38
N ILE A 318 3.07 -7.05 13.51
CA ILE A 318 4.45 -6.77 13.90
C ILE A 318 4.48 -5.62 14.91
N LEU A 319 3.79 -4.51 14.65
CA LEU A 319 3.76 -3.36 15.55
C LEU A 319 3.14 -3.68 16.92
N HIS A 320 2.12 -4.54 16.96
CA HIS A 320 1.53 -5.01 18.22
C HIS A 320 2.52 -5.81 19.06
N LYS A 321 3.47 -6.51 18.42
CA LYS A 321 4.53 -7.30 19.08
C LYS A 321 5.74 -6.46 19.49
N VAL A 322 5.79 -5.17 19.16
CA VAL A 322 6.89 -4.29 19.59
C VAL A 322 6.76 -4.00 21.09
N PRO A 323 7.76 -4.35 21.92
CA PRO A 323 7.70 -4.15 23.38
C PRO A 323 7.48 -2.69 23.81
N LEU A 324 7.93 -1.74 22.98
CA LEU A 324 7.80 -0.30 23.22
C LEU A 324 6.40 0.28 22.94
N ILE A 325 5.53 -0.44 22.20
CA ILE A 325 4.22 0.07 21.73
C ILE A 325 3.04 -0.65 22.42
N GLY A 326 3.32 -1.68 23.22
CA GLY A 326 2.30 -2.39 24.01
C GLY A 326 2.38 -3.92 23.95
N GLY A 327 3.42 -4.50 23.33
CA GLY A 327 3.58 -5.95 23.28
C GLY A 327 3.90 -6.56 24.65
N THR A 328 2.99 -7.37 25.18
CA THR A 328 3.30 -8.35 26.24
C THR A 328 3.82 -9.62 25.58
N ASN A 329 4.99 -10.09 26.01
CA ASN A 329 5.52 -11.42 25.70
C ASN A 329 4.49 -12.52 26.00
#